data_AF-A0A2R5EF07-F1
#
_entry.id   AF-A0A2R5EF07-F1
#
_cell.length_a   1.000
_cell.length_b   1.000
_cell.length_c   1.000
_cell.angle_alpha   90.00
_cell.angle_beta   90.00
_cell.angle_gamma   90.00
#
_symmetry.space_group_name_H-M   'P 1'
#
loop_
_entity.id
_entity.type
_entity.pdbx_description
1 polymer ?
#
loop_
_entity_poly.entity_id
_entity_poly.type
_entity_poly.pdbx_seq_one_letter_code
_entity_poly.pdbx_strand_id
1 'polypeptide(L)'
;MLGYEASYWSALERSEKGPPKQDFINRLIRGLQLTEEEQATLAQALRLSRRHFSLPSRASEREYTLLHQLEPQLGHLSPLQIQLIELALHIPAGQDHHVQPSA
;
A
#
# COMPACT_ATOMS: atom_id res chain seq x y z
N MET A 1 29.27 -8.80 -4.52
CA MET A 1 28.36 -7.63 -4.63
C MET A 1 27.14 -8.02 -5.44
N LEU A 2 25.95 -7.58 -5.05
CA LEU A 2 24.62 -8.04 -5.54
C LEU A 2 24.35 -7.91 -7.07
N GLY A 3 25.36 -7.51 -7.87
CA GLY A 3 25.29 -7.41 -9.32
C GLY A 3 24.53 -6.19 -9.83
N TYR A 4 24.31 -5.18 -8.97
CA TYR A 4 23.68 -3.91 -9.31
C TYR A 4 24.61 -2.75 -8.98
N GLU A 5 24.64 -1.75 -9.87
CA GLU A 5 25.38 -0.50 -9.71
C GLU A 5 24.94 0.26 -8.44
N ALA A 6 25.86 0.99 -7.82
CA ALA A 6 25.59 1.82 -6.64
C ALA A 6 24.48 2.86 -6.89
N SER A 7 24.34 3.33 -8.13
CA SER A 7 23.26 4.23 -8.56
C SER A 7 21.86 3.59 -8.50
N TYR A 8 21.77 2.27 -8.67
CA TYR A 8 20.50 1.54 -8.53
C TYR A 8 20.05 1.47 -7.07
N TRP A 9 21.00 1.26 -6.15
CA TRP A 9 20.76 1.29 -4.72
C TRP A 9 20.31 2.67 -4.24
N SER A 10 21.04 3.72 -4.62
CA SER A 10 20.66 5.09 -4.29
C SER A 10 19.28 5.46 -4.83
N ALA A 11 18.88 4.97 -6.02
CA ALA A 11 17.54 5.21 -6.56
C ALA A 11 16.44 4.44 -5.81
N LEU A 12 16.75 3.26 -5.24
CA LEU A 12 15.82 2.53 -4.37
C LEU A 12 15.67 3.23 -3.02
N GLU A 13 16.78 3.64 -2.40
CA GLU A 13 16.78 4.36 -1.12
C GLU A 13 16.01 5.68 -1.20
N ARG A 14 16.16 6.40 -2.32
CA ARG A 14 15.44 7.65 -2.57
C ARG A 14 13.99 7.46 -3.01
N SER A 15 13.49 6.23 -3.09
CA SER A 15 12.15 5.93 -3.61
C SER A 15 11.92 6.56 -5.00
N GLU A 16 12.95 6.66 -5.83
CA GLU A 16 12.81 7.20 -7.19
C GLU A 16 12.33 6.13 -8.18
N LYS A 17 12.56 4.84 -7.87
CA LYS A 17 12.09 3.70 -8.66
C LYS A 17 10.92 2.99 -7.98
N GLY A 18 10.00 2.48 -8.80
CA GLY A 18 8.89 1.62 -8.34
C GLY A 18 9.40 0.38 -7.59
N PRO A 19 8.51 -0.43 -6.99
CA PRO A 19 8.92 -1.58 -6.20
C PRO A 19 9.94 -2.44 -6.98
N PRO A 20 11.07 -2.80 -6.34
CA PRO A 20 12.13 -3.54 -7.02
C PRO A 20 11.58 -4.83 -7.63
N LYS A 21 12.16 -5.23 -8.78
CA LYS A 21 11.78 -6.49 -9.44
C LYS A 21 12.00 -7.67 -8.50
N GLN A 22 11.17 -8.70 -8.62
CA GLN A 22 11.23 -9.88 -7.75
C GLN A 22 12.61 -10.56 -7.78
N ASP A 23 13.31 -10.54 -8.92
CA ASP A 23 14.69 -11.04 -9.04
C ASP A 23 15.69 -10.27 -8.17
N PHE A 24 15.52 -8.95 -8.01
CA PHE A 24 16.35 -8.15 -7.11
C PHE A 24 16.11 -8.55 -5.65
N ILE A 25 14.84 -8.73 -5.27
CA ILE A 25 14.47 -9.17 -3.91
C ILE A 25 15.03 -10.56 -3.60
N ASN A 26 14.92 -11.51 -4.54
CA ASN A 26 15.49 -12.84 -4.39
C ASN A 26 17.01 -12.79 -4.21
N ARG A 27 17.70 -11.89 -4.91
CA ARG A 27 19.15 -11.68 -4.74
C ARG A 27 19.47 -11.03 -3.40
N LEU A 28 18.66 -10.08 -2.95
CA LEU A 28 18.80 -9.41 -1.65
C LEU A 28 18.70 -10.43 -0.51
N ILE A 29 17.67 -11.28 -0.54
CA ILE A 29 17.46 -12.36 0.42
C ILE A 29 18.67 -13.29 0.48
N ARG A 30 19.16 -13.75 -0.69
CA ARG A 30 20.32 -14.66 -0.77
C ARG A 30 21.62 -13.99 -0.34
N GLY A 31 21.84 -12.75 -0.76
CA GLY A 31 23.09 -12.03 -0.50
C GLY A 31 23.24 -11.56 0.94
N LEU A 32 22.13 -11.28 1.62
CA LEU A 32 22.09 -10.92 3.03
C LEU A 32 21.80 -12.12 3.95
N GLN A 33 21.54 -13.30 3.37
CA GLN A 33 21.19 -14.53 4.09
C GLN A 33 20.03 -14.33 5.08
N LEU A 34 18.98 -13.64 4.63
CA LEU A 34 17.85 -13.28 5.48
C LEU A 34 17.15 -14.52 6.03
N THR A 35 16.88 -14.51 7.32
CA THR A 35 16.05 -15.50 8.02
C THR A 35 14.60 -15.47 7.50
N GLU A 36 13.81 -16.49 7.84
CA GLU A 36 12.39 -16.55 7.46
C GLU A 36 11.59 -15.36 8.01
N GLU A 37 11.90 -14.91 9.23
CA GLU A 37 11.26 -13.75 9.87
C GLU A 37 11.60 -12.44 9.13
N GLU A 38 12.85 -12.25 8.75
CA GLU A 38 13.29 -11.08 7.98
C GLU A 38 12.70 -11.08 6.57
N GLN A 39 12.56 -12.26 5.95
CA GLN A 39 11.89 -12.40 4.66
C GLN A 39 10.40 -12.04 4.76
N ALA A 40 9.71 -12.45 5.83
CA ALA A 40 8.31 -12.08 6.06
C ALA A 40 8.16 -10.58 6.27
N THR A 41 9.06 -9.97 7.04
CA THR A 41 9.11 -8.52 7.26
C THR A 41 9.35 -7.76 5.95
N LEU A 42 10.31 -8.24 5.14
CA LEU A 42 10.59 -7.68 3.82
C LEU A 42 9.39 -7.79 2.89
N ALA A 43 8.73 -8.95 2.83
CA ALA A 43 7.53 -9.15 2.02
C ALA A 43 6.40 -8.20 2.43
N GLN A 44 6.21 -7.99 3.73
CA GLN A 44 5.23 -7.05 4.26
C GLN A 44 5.57 -5.61 3.89
N ALA A 45 6.83 -5.19 4.05
CA ALA A 45 7.29 -3.86 3.66
C ALA A 45 7.08 -3.62 2.16
N LEU A 46 7.45 -4.58 1.31
CA LEU A 46 7.24 -4.50 -0.15
C LEU A 46 5.77 -4.36 -0.53
N ARG A 47 4.88 -5.07 0.18
CA ARG A 47 3.43 -4.97 -0.03
C ARG A 47 2.92 -3.57 0.30
N LEU A 48 3.39 -2.97 1.39
CA LEU A 48 3.01 -1.61 1.81
C LEU A 48 3.61 -0.53 0.92
N SER A 49 4.78 -0.76 0.32
CA SER A 49 5.44 0.19 -0.59
C SER A 49 4.87 0.22 -2.02
N ARG A 50 3.80 -0.52 -2.31
CA ARG A 50 3.18 -0.51 -3.65
C ARG A 50 2.54 0.85 -3.94
N ARG A 51 2.97 1.48 -5.03
CA ARG A 51 2.42 2.78 -5.50
C ARG A 51 1.16 2.66 -6.35
N HIS A 52 0.85 1.43 -6.79
CA HIS A 52 -0.30 1.17 -7.64
C HIS A 52 -1.05 -0.04 -7.08
N PHE A 53 -2.36 0.12 -6.98
CA PHE A 53 -3.31 -0.93 -6.68
C PHE A 53 -4.41 -0.90 -7.72
N SER A 54 -4.95 -2.08 -8.05
CA SER A 54 -6.09 -2.20 -8.94
C SER A 54 -7.34 -2.35 -8.10
N LEU A 55 -8.38 -1.60 -8.46
CA LEU A 55 -9.71 -1.77 -7.88
C LEU A 55 -10.26 -3.17 -8.20
N PRO A 56 -10.79 -3.91 -7.22
CA PRO A 56 -11.37 -5.21 -7.47
C PRO A 56 -12.64 -5.07 -8.31
N SER A 57 -12.90 -6.04 -9.20
CA SER A 57 -14.07 -6.03 -10.09
C SER A 57 -15.42 -6.09 -9.37
N ARG A 58 -15.41 -6.38 -8.06
CA ARG A 58 -16.61 -6.44 -7.21
C ARG A 58 -16.81 -5.19 -6.35
N ALA A 59 -15.95 -4.18 -6.47
CA ALA A 59 -16.14 -2.92 -5.76
C ALA A 59 -17.44 -2.24 -6.23
N SER A 60 -18.18 -1.70 -5.29
CA SER A 60 -19.38 -0.91 -5.53
C SER A 60 -19.03 0.46 -6.15
N GLU A 61 -19.99 1.07 -6.85
CA GLU A 61 -19.84 2.43 -7.40
C GLU A 61 -19.39 3.44 -6.33
N ARG A 62 -19.89 3.30 -5.10
CA ARG A 62 -19.52 4.17 -3.97
C ARG A 62 -18.03 4.05 -3.60
N GLU A 63 -17.47 2.84 -3.66
CA GLU A 63 -16.03 2.64 -3.44
C GLU A 63 -15.20 3.28 -4.56
N TYR A 64 -15.65 3.18 -5.82
CA TYR A 64 -15.01 3.86 -6.94
C TYR A 64 -15.00 5.39 -6.75
N THR A 65 -16.15 5.98 -6.40
CA THR A 65 -16.25 7.43 -6.16
C THR A 65 -15.38 7.86 -4.98
N LEU A 66 -15.41 7.13 -3.87
CA LEU A 66 -14.59 7.42 -2.69
C LEU A 66 -13.09 7.46 -3.03
N LEU A 67 -12.62 6.45 -3.76
CA LEU A 67 -11.19 6.37 -4.10
C LEU A 67 -10.77 7.44 -5.10
N HIS A 68 -11.64 7.80 -6.05
CA HIS A 68 -11.38 8.90 -6.98
C HIS A 68 -11.30 10.26 -6.26
N GLN A 69 -12.07 10.45 -5.19
CA GLN A 69 -11.98 11.65 -4.34
C GLN A 69 -10.74 11.64 -3.44
N LEU A 70 -10.32 10.46 -2.98
CA LEU A 70 -9.17 10.31 -2.10
C LEU A 70 -7.84 10.46 -2.86
N GLU A 71 -7.75 9.95 -4.09
CA GLU A 71 -6.53 9.96 -4.91
C GLU A 71 -5.81 11.32 -4.97
N PRO A 72 -6.46 12.45 -5.34
CA PRO A 72 -5.79 13.75 -5.40
C PRO A 72 -5.34 14.28 -4.02
N GLN A 73 -5.86 13.75 -2.93
CA GLN A 73 -5.50 14.15 -1.57
C GLN A 73 -4.27 13.42 -1.04
N LEU A 74 -3.86 12.31 -1.67
CA LEU A 74 -2.69 11.54 -1.25
C LEU A 74 -1.43 12.43 -1.30
N GLY A 75 -0.63 12.36 -0.22
CA GLY A 75 0.52 13.25 -0.01
C GLY A 75 0.19 14.58 0.67
N HIS A 76 -1.09 14.93 0.80
CA HIS A 76 -1.55 16.20 1.40
C HIS A 76 -2.47 16.01 2.61
N LEU A 77 -2.81 14.76 2.95
CA LEU A 77 -3.65 14.43 4.11
C LEU A 77 -2.97 14.87 5.42
N SER A 78 -3.71 15.57 6.27
CA SER A 78 -3.29 15.88 7.63
C SER A 78 -3.30 14.63 8.52
N PRO A 79 -2.51 14.61 9.62
CA PRO A 79 -2.51 13.49 10.57
C PRO A 79 -3.91 13.13 11.10
N LEU A 80 -4.76 14.14 11.34
CA LEU A 80 -6.14 13.91 11.80
C LEU A 80 -6.99 13.22 10.73
N GLN A 81 -6.87 13.62 9.46
CA GLN A 81 -7.61 12.97 8.36
C GLN A 81 -7.19 11.51 8.21
N ILE A 82 -5.88 11.22 8.31
CA ILE A 82 -5.37 9.84 8.27
C ILE A 82 -5.99 9.02 9.40
N GLN A 83 -5.96 9.52 10.64
CA GLN A 83 -6.53 8.84 11.79
C GLN A 83 -8.04 8.55 11.63
N LEU A 84 -8.81 9.49 11.07
CA LEU A 84 -10.24 9.30 10.83
C LEU A 84 -10.51 8.24 9.75
N ILE A 85 -9.72 8.22 8.68
CA ILE A 85 -9.81 7.19 7.64
C ILE A 85 -9.47 5.81 8.23
N GLU A 86 -8.39 5.72 9.00
CA GLU A 86 -8.00 4.50 9.70
C GLU A 86 -9.10 4.02 10.64
N LEU A 87 -9.71 4.92 11.43
CA LEU A 87 -10.82 4.59 12.31
C LEU A 87 -11.99 4.02 11.52
N ALA A 88 -12.38 4.65 10.40
CA ALA A 88 -13.47 4.19 9.55
C ALA A 88 -13.22 2.77 9.01
N LEU A 89 -11.97 2.44 8.66
CA LEU A 89 -11.59 1.10 8.17
C LEU A 89 -11.64 0.01 9.25
N HIS A 90 -11.62 0.37 10.53
CA HIS A 90 -11.73 -0.57 11.65
C HIS A 90 -13.16 -0.75 12.17
N ILE A 91 -14.13 0.00 11.65
CA ILE A 91 -15.54 -0.16 12.02
C ILE A 91 -16.02 -1.53 11.51
N PRO A 92 -16.54 -2.43 12.38
CA PRO A 92 -17.04 -3.73 11.95
C PRO A 92 -18.17 -3.57 10.92
N ALA A 93 -18.15 -4.39 9.86
CA ALA A 93 -19.20 -4.40 8.86
C ALA A 93 -20.51 -4.88 9.47
N GLY A 94 -21.36 -3.91 9.85
CA GLY A 94 -22.71 -4.16 10.34
C GLY A 94 -23.14 -3.06 11.29
N GLN A 95 -23.80 -2.02 10.77
CA GLN A 95 -25.05 -1.38 11.25
C GLN A 95 -25.44 -0.21 10.32
N ASP A 96 -25.51 -0.43 9.00
CA ASP A 96 -26.24 0.53 8.15
C ASP A 96 -27.74 0.21 8.29
N HIS A 97 -28.36 0.77 9.34
CA HIS A 97 -29.81 0.78 9.45
C HIS A 97 -30.35 1.50 8.21
N HIS A 98 -31.15 0.79 7.43
CA HIS A 98 -31.91 1.31 6.31
C HIS A 98 -32.84 2.44 6.83
N VAL A 99 -32.37 3.68 6.85
CA VAL A 99 -33.26 4.83 7.04
C VAL A 99 -33.98 5.00 5.71
N GLN A 100 -35.14 4.34 5.58
CA GLN A 100 -36.12 4.65 4.54
C GLN A 100 -36.57 6.09 4.74
N PRO A 101 -36.56 6.94 3.69
CA PRO A 101 -37.19 8.25 3.77
C PRO A 101 -38.71 8.02 3.83
N SER A 102 -39.34 8.51 4.90
CA SER A 102 -40.80 8.57 5.00
C SER A 102 -41.37 9.42 3.87
N ALA A 103 -42.39 8.89 3.20
CA ALA A 103 -43.22 9.58 2.22
C ALA A 103 -44.05 10.70 2.86
#